data_AF-A0ABD0AII1-F1
#
_entry.id   AF-A0ABD0AII1-F1
#
_cell.length_a   1.000
_cell.length_b   1.000
_cell.length_c   1.000
_cell.angle_alpha   90.00
_cell.angle_beta   90.00
_cell.angle_gamma   90.00
#
_symmetry.space_group_name_H-M   'P 1'
#
loop_
_entity.id
_entity.type
_entity.pdbx_description
1 polymer ?
#
loop_
_entity_poly.entity_id
_entity_poly.type
_entity_poly.pdbx_seq_one_letter_code
_entity_poly.pdbx_strand_id
1 'polypeptide(L)'
;MYWYSGTPLLKKWEDDVLTYGWAYGSDGNALHGKELLVAITPGADNYGAGKFVPYTVHELLRPFQTMSNLIGTKFVTPFVTTGASSISDEDLAKRVKEYADYLSQDELKVLGAFE
;
A
#
# COMPACT_ATOMS: atom_id res chain seq x y z
N MET A 1 3.31 6.06 -8.04
CA MET A 1 1.90 5.66 -8.28
C MET A 1 1.59 5.83 -9.77
N TYR A 2 1.11 4.80 -10.47
CA TYR A 2 0.80 4.88 -11.89
C TYR A 2 -0.72 4.83 -12.06
N TRP A 3 -1.32 5.89 -12.63
CA TRP A 3 -2.77 6.01 -12.81
C TRP A 3 -3.58 5.61 -11.57
N TYR A 4 -3.21 6.16 -10.41
CA TYR A 4 -3.87 5.90 -9.13
C TYR A 4 -3.83 4.43 -8.66
N SER A 5 -2.89 3.64 -9.21
CA SER A 5 -2.72 2.21 -8.95
C SER A 5 -1.23 1.82 -8.89
N GLY A 6 -0.98 0.51 -8.83
CA GLY A 6 0.33 -0.13 -8.97
C GLY A 6 0.85 -0.13 -10.41
N THR A 7 2.08 -0.62 -10.59
CA THR A 7 2.66 -0.81 -11.93
C THR A 7 2.05 -2.05 -12.60
N PRO A 8 2.05 -2.14 -13.95
CA PRO A 8 1.54 -3.32 -14.65
C PRO A 8 2.26 -4.61 -14.25
N LEU A 9 3.55 -4.53 -13.89
CA LEU A 9 4.31 -5.69 -13.43
C LEU A 9 3.82 -6.20 -12.07
N LEU A 10 3.49 -5.31 -11.13
CA LEU A 10 2.90 -5.70 -9.86
C LEU A 10 1.55 -6.38 -10.07
N LYS A 11 0.70 -5.82 -10.94
CA LYS A 11 -0.60 -6.42 -11.24
C LYS A 11 -0.45 -7.81 -11.88
N LYS A 12 0.54 -7.99 -12.76
CA LYS A 12 0.85 -9.32 -13.31
C LYS A 12 1.33 -10.29 -12.25
N TRP A 13 2.16 -9.84 -11.30
CA TRP A 13 2.59 -10.67 -10.18
C TRP A 13 1.41 -11.12 -9.31
N GLU A 14 0.47 -10.21 -9.02
CA GLU A 14 -0.76 -10.57 -8.30
C GLU A 14 -1.53 -11.69 -9.01
N ASP A 15 -1.71 -11.55 -10.34
CA ASP A 15 -2.46 -12.51 -11.15
C ASP A 15 -1.77 -13.88 -11.26
N ASP A 16 -0.44 -13.90 -11.37
CA ASP A 16 0.34 -15.13 -11.57
C ASP A 16 0.66 -15.86 -10.25
N VAL A 17 0.81 -15.13 -9.13
CA VAL A 17 1.35 -15.68 -7.87
C VAL A 17 0.27 -15.90 -6.81
N LEU A 18 -0.73 -15.02 -6.72
CA LEU A 18 -1.81 -15.17 -5.74
C LEU A 18 -2.87 -16.13 -6.29
N THR A 19 -2.56 -17.43 -6.32
CA THR A 19 -3.39 -18.46 -6.97
C THR A 19 -4.36 -19.17 -6.02
N TYR A 20 -5.42 -19.74 -6.58
CA TYR A 20 -6.38 -20.59 -5.87
C TYR A 20 -5.71 -21.83 -5.28
N GLY A 21 -6.07 -22.19 -4.05
CA GLY A 21 -5.51 -23.32 -3.32
C GLY A 21 -4.16 -23.01 -2.65
N TRP A 22 -3.59 -21.82 -2.88
CA TRP A 22 -2.37 -21.37 -2.22
C TRP A 22 -2.58 -20.07 -1.44
N ALA A 23 -2.94 -18.97 -2.11
CA ALA A 23 -3.18 -17.67 -1.47
C ALA A 23 -4.62 -17.48 -1.00
N TYR A 24 -5.59 -18.09 -1.70
CA TYR A 24 -7.02 -18.03 -1.40
C TYR A 24 -7.75 -19.30 -1.86
N GLY A 25 -9.04 -19.44 -1.55
CA GLY A 25 -9.86 -20.60 -1.96
C GLY A 25 -9.92 -21.69 -0.87
N SER A 26 -10.40 -22.89 -1.22
CA SER A 26 -10.72 -23.95 -0.23
C SER A 26 -9.60 -24.25 0.77
N ASP A 27 -8.36 -24.36 0.29
CA ASP A 27 -7.19 -24.69 1.12
C ASP A 27 -6.14 -23.56 1.12
N GLY A 28 -6.39 -22.44 0.42
CA GLY A 28 -5.40 -21.39 0.22
C GLY A 28 -5.31 -20.46 1.43
N ASN A 29 -4.38 -20.74 2.33
CA ASN A 29 -4.15 -19.97 3.56
C ASN A 29 -2.69 -19.59 3.80
N ALA A 30 -1.81 -19.72 2.78
CA ALA A 30 -0.36 -19.58 2.94
C ALA A 30 0.08 -18.20 3.48
N LEU A 31 -0.75 -17.17 3.27
CA LEU A 31 -0.47 -15.79 3.67
C LEU A 31 -1.29 -15.33 4.89
N HIS A 32 -2.18 -16.18 5.41
CA HIS A 32 -3.09 -15.79 6.49
C HIS A 32 -2.33 -15.32 7.75
N GLY A 33 -2.75 -14.19 8.30
CA GLY A 33 -2.19 -13.59 9.52
C GLY A 33 -0.87 -12.84 9.32
N LYS A 34 -0.24 -12.90 8.14
CA LYS A 34 0.94 -12.09 7.80
C LYS A 34 0.54 -10.64 7.57
N GLU A 35 1.49 -9.73 7.73
CA GLU A 35 1.30 -8.31 7.43
C GLU A 35 1.56 -8.01 5.96
N LEU A 36 0.74 -7.13 5.37
CA LEU A 36 0.95 -6.58 4.04
C LEU A 36 1.09 -5.07 4.14
N LEU A 37 2.27 -4.55 3.82
CA LEU A 37 2.57 -3.14 3.70
C LEU A 37 2.64 -2.72 2.23
N VAL A 38 1.96 -1.63 1.90
CA VAL A 38 2.17 -0.91 0.63
C VAL A 38 2.98 0.35 0.89
N ALA A 39 4.16 0.44 0.28
CA ALA A 39 4.93 1.68 0.20
C ALA A 39 4.70 2.33 -1.17
N ILE A 40 4.21 3.58 -1.19
CA ILE A 40 3.84 4.25 -2.44
C ILE A 40 4.29 5.70 -2.50
N THR A 41 4.68 6.13 -3.70
CA THR A 41 5.17 7.47 -4.00
C THR A 41 4.28 8.16 -5.05
N PRO A 42 3.19 8.83 -4.65
CA PRO A 42 2.43 9.68 -5.57
C PRO A 42 3.24 10.92 -5.98
N GLY A 43 3.18 11.28 -7.26
CA GLY A 43 3.92 12.43 -7.79
C GLY A 43 3.40 13.77 -7.27
N ALA A 44 2.07 13.89 -7.11
CA ALA A 44 1.41 15.07 -6.55
C ALA A 44 1.25 14.95 -5.03
N ASP A 45 0.80 16.03 -4.39
CA ASP A 45 0.46 16.12 -2.96
C ASP A 45 -0.99 16.54 -2.69
N ASN A 46 -1.75 16.82 -3.74
CA ASN A 46 -3.08 17.41 -3.70
C ASN A 46 -4.19 16.33 -3.62
N TYR A 47 -4.19 15.56 -2.52
CA TYR A 47 -5.14 14.46 -2.24
C TYR A 47 -6.05 14.79 -1.04
N GLY A 48 -7.35 14.49 -1.17
CA GLY A 48 -8.34 14.59 -0.09
C GLY A 48 -9.55 15.48 -0.40
N ALA A 49 -10.42 15.67 0.57
CA ALA A 49 -11.64 16.46 0.38
C ALA A 49 -11.34 17.91 -0.07
N GLY A 50 -11.98 18.35 -1.15
CA GLY A 50 -11.79 19.70 -1.72
C GLY A 50 -10.45 19.91 -2.45
N LYS A 51 -9.67 18.85 -2.67
CA LYS A 51 -8.40 18.86 -3.41
C LYS A 51 -8.61 18.48 -4.88
N PHE A 52 -7.58 18.63 -5.71
CA PHE A 52 -7.66 18.26 -7.13
C PHE A 52 -8.00 16.77 -7.30
N VAL A 53 -7.36 15.91 -6.51
CA VAL A 53 -7.78 14.52 -6.36
C VAL A 53 -8.68 14.45 -5.12
N PRO A 54 -10.00 14.23 -5.28
CA PRO A 54 -10.97 14.33 -4.17
C PRO A 54 -10.95 13.12 -3.23
N TYR A 55 -9.92 12.28 -3.32
CA TYR A 55 -9.72 11.07 -2.52
C TYR A 55 -8.39 11.15 -1.80
N THR A 56 -8.33 10.64 -0.58
CA THR A 56 -7.09 10.38 0.13
C THR A 56 -6.30 9.26 -0.58
N VAL A 57 -4.99 9.19 -0.33
CA VAL A 57 -4.17 8.10 -0.89
C VAL A 57 -4.64 6.74 -0.38
N HIS A 58 -5.07 6.64 0.89
CA HIS A 58 -5.61 5.39 1.45
C HIS A 58 -6.85 4.91 0.68
N GLU A 59 -7.78 5.82 0.36
CA GLU A 59 -8.96 5.47 -0.44
C GLU A 59 -8.61 4.93 -1.83
N LEU A 60 -7.55 5.48 -2.45
CA LEU A 60 -7.07 5.01 -3.75
C LEU A 60 -6.38 3.62 -3.66
N LEU A 61 -5.90 3.23 -2.49
CA LEU A 61 -5.25 1.94 -2.24
C LEU A 61 -6.23 0.81 -1.86
N ARG A 62 -7.54 1.08 -1.86
CA ARG A 62 -8.57 0.07 -1.54
C ARG A 62 -8.49 -1.24 -2.33
N PRO A 63 -8.09 -1.27 -3.62
CA PRO A 63 -7.87 -2.54 -4.32
C PRO A 63 -6.85 -3.44 -3.60
N PHE A 64 -5.75 -2.88 -3.09
CA PHE A 64 -4.74 -3.63 -2.32
C PHE A 64 -5.28 -4.06 -0.95
N GLN A 65 -6.04 -3.20 -0.26
CA GLN A 65 -6.68 -3.56 1.01
C GLN A 65 -7.70 -4.70 0.81
N THR A 66 -8.48 -4.66 -0.28
CA THR A 66 -9.46 -5.69 -0.61
C THR A 66 -8.78 -7.00 -0.97
N MET A 67 -7.69 -6.94 -1.74
CA MET A 67 -6.84 -8.10 -2.04
C MET A 67 -6.27 -8.69 -0.75
N SER A 68 -5.73 -7.85 0.14
CA SER A 68 -5.18 -8.25 1.45
C SER A 68 -6.20 -9.05 2.26
N ASN A 69 -7.44 -8.57 2.32
CA ASN A 69 -8.56 -9.24 3.00
C ASN A 69 -8.86 -10.61 2.38
N LEU A 70 -8.85 -10.72 1.05
CA LEU A 70 -9.10 -11.99 0.35
C LEU A 70 -8.04 -13.05 0.67
N ILE A 71 -6.77 -12.65 0.73
CA ILE A 71 -5.64 -13.56 1.04
C ILE A 71 -5.34 -13.66 2.54
N GLY A 72 -6.22 -13.13 3.40
CA GLY A 72 -6.16 -13.23 4.85
C GLY A 72 -4.98 -12.51 5.52
N THR A 73 -4.35 -11.55 4.85
CA THR A 73 -3.26 -10.74 5.44
C THR A 73 -3.83 -9.59 6.27
N LYS A 74 -3.01 -9.03 7.17
CA LYS A 74 -3.29 -7.80 7.91
C LYS A 74 -2.78 -6.62 7.06
N PHE A 75 -3.68 -5.85 6.47
CA PHE A 75 -3.30 -4.66 5.72
C PHE A 75 -2.84 -3.57 6.68
N VAL A 76 -1.53 -3.36 6.79
CA VAL A 76 -0.97 -2.34 7.67
C VAL A 76 -0.97 -0.97 7.00
N THR A 77 -0.91 0.09 7.81
CA THR A 77 -0.98 1.48 7.35
C THR A 77 0.03 1.72 6.22
N PRO A 78 -0.42 2.10 5.01
CA PRO A 78 0.49 2.31 3.90
C PRO A 78 1.52 3.40 4.20
N PHE A 79 2.75 3.18 3.75
CA PHE A 79 3.78 4.21 3.82
C PHE A 79 3.71 5.10 2.59
N VAL A 80 3.23 6.33 2.75
CA VAL A 80 2.93 7.24 1.63
C VAL A 80 3.91 8.40 1.57
N THR A 81 4.59 8.58 0.44
CA THR A 81 5.39 9.78 0.14
C THR A 81 4.77 10.54 -1.02
N THR A 82 3.91 11.51 -0.72
CA THR A 82 3.34 12.43 -1.72
C THR A 82 4.36 13.46 -2.20
N GLY A 83 4.08 14.14 -3.31
CA GLY A 83 4.93 15.18 -3.87
C GLY A 83 6.23 14.64 -4.47
N ALA A 84 6.30 13.34 -4.76
CA ALA A 84 7.54 12.66 -5.12
C ALA A 84 8.19 13.19 -6.41
N SER A 85 7.42 13.85 -7.29
CA SER A 85 7.95 14.44 -8.53
C SER A 85 8.80 15.69 -8.29
N SER A 86 8.69 16.34 -7.13
CA SER A 86 9.37 17.58 -6.78
C SER A 86 9.96 17.55 -5.36
N ILE A 87 10.20 16.35 -4.82
CA ILE A 87 10.76 16.19 -3.48
C ILE A 87 12.20 16.73 -3.44
N SER A 88 12.53 17.47 -2.39
CA SER A 88 13.90 17.96 -2.17
C SER A 88 14.81 16.83 -1.66
N ASP A 89 16.14 16.97 -1.81
CA ASP A 89 17.09 16.00 -1.28
C ASP A 89 17.00 15.89 0.25
N GLU A 90 16.73 17.01 0.93
CA GLU A 90 16.55 17.06 2.38
C GLU A 90 15.30 16.29 2.82
N ASP A 91 14.16 16.54 2.18
CA ASP A 91 12.91 15.82 2.46
C ASP A 91 13.01 14.34 2.09
N LEU A 92 13.69 14.02 0.99
CA LEU A 92 13.94 12.64 0.60
C LEU A 92 14.77 11.91 1.67
N ALA A 93 15.85 12.51 2.15
CA ALA A 93 16.67 11.94 3.22
C ALA A 93 15.85 11.70 4.50
N LYS A 94 14.95 12.64 4.84
CA LYS A 94 14.00 12.47 5.95
C LYS A 94 13.05 11.29 5.73
N ARG A 95 12.44 11.18 4.55
CA ARG A 95 11.52 10.08 4.20
C ARG A 95 12.22 8.71 4.20
N VAL A 96 13.48 8.64 3.79
CA VAL A 96 14.30 7.41 3.87
C VAL A 96 14.43 6.96 5.32
N LYS A 97 14.77 7.87 6.23
CA LYS A 97 14.87 7.56 7.66
C LYS A 97 13.52 7.11 8.22
N GLU A 98 12.46 7.85 7.95
CA GLU A 98 11.10 7.52 8.40
C GLU A 98 10.64 6.15 7.88
N TYR A 99 11.04 5.75 6.67
CA TYR A 99 10.73 4.43 6.12
C TYR A 99 11.46 3.32 6.88
N ALA A 100 12.76 3.51 7.15
CA ALA A 100 13.55 2.57 7.92
C ALA A 100 13.00 2.41 9.35
N ASP A 101 12.65 3.53 9.99
CA ASP A 101 12.04 3.56 11.30
C ASP A 101 10.67 2.86 11.29
N TYR A 102 9.86 3.06 10.23
CA TYR A 102 8.57 2.37 10.06
C TYR A 102 8.75 0.85 9.99
N LEU A 103 9.68 0.36 9.17
CA LEU A 103 9.95 -1.09 9.01
C LEU A 103 10.55 -1.75 10.26
N SER A 104 11.09 -0.97 11.18
CA SER A 104 11.76 -1.47 12.39
C SER A 104 10.84 -1.55 13.61
N GLN A 105 9.56 -1.21 13.46
CA GLN A 105 8.59 -1.29 14.55
C GLN A 105 8.23 -2.76 14.83
N ASP A 106 8.11 -3.11 16.12
CA ASP A 106 7.70 -4.46 16.54
C ASP A 106 6.24 -4.77 16.18
N GLU A 107 5.39 -3.75 16.08
CA GLU A 107 3.99 -3.87 15.73
C GLU A 107 3.57 -2.74 14.79
N LEU A 108 3.04 -3.09 13.62
CA LEU A 108 2.56 -2.13 12.63
C LEU A 108 1.05 -1.93 12.77
N LYS A 109 0.62 -0.66 12.77
CA LYS A 109 -0.80 -0.31 12.84
C LYS A 109 -1.55 -0.87 11.62
N VAL A 110 -2.53 -1.75 11.85
CA VAL A 110 -3.48 -2.19 10.83
C VAL A 110 -4.37 -1.02 10.39
N LEU A 111 -4.53 -0.82 9.09
CA LEU A 111 -5.42 0.20 8.54
C LEU A 111 -6.88 -0.28 8.61
N GLY A 112 -7.74 0.51 9.25
CA GLY A 112 -9.17 0.22 9.32
C GLY A 112 -9.87 0.31 7.96
N ALA A 113 -11.07 -0.25 7.88
CA ALA A 113 -11.92 -0.04 6.72
C ALA A 113 -12.37 1.42 6.68
N PHE A 114 -12.21 2.08 5.53
CA PHE A 114 -12.55 3.49 5.33
C PHE A 114 -11.71 4.50 6.14
N GLU A 115 -10.56 4.07 6.70
CA GLU A 115 -9.52 4.94 7.28
C GLU A 115 -8.45 5.38 6.25
#